data_AF-A0A2E3D3J9-F1
#
_entry.id   AF-A0A2E3D3J9-F1
#
_cell.length_a   1.000
_cell.length_b   1.000
_cell.length_c   1.000
_cell.angle_alpha   90.00
_cell.angle_beta   90.00
_cell.angle_gamma   90.00
#
_symmetry.space_group_name_H-M   'P 1'
#
loop_
_entity.id
_entity.type
_entity.pdbx_description
1 polymer ?
#
loop_
_entity_poly.entity_id
_entity_poly.type
_entity_poly.pdbx_seq_one_letter_code
_entity_poly.pdbx_strand_id
1 'polypeptide(L)' 'MAKKIRLIGVLLMVVLCVSCASSPSAGQAEESYTPDTCTHFFDGCNKCTRAPGAEMAACTRMACMEYQKPVCLDAPQ' A
#
# COMPACT_ATOMS: atom_id res chain seq x y z
N MET A 1 38.43 -0.59 37.12
CA MET A 1 37.95 -1.25 35.88
C MET A 1 36.51 -0.81 35.52
N ALA A 2 36.21 0.48 35.37
CA ALA A 2 34.82 0.96 35.22
C ALA A 2 34.56 1.84 33.97
N LYS A 3 35.48 1.84 33.00
CA LYS A 3 35.38 2.70 31.80
C LYS A 3 35.22 1.92 30.49
N LYS A 4 35.45 0.60 30.51
CA LYS A 4 35.25 -0.31 29.36
C LYS A 4 33.78 -0.72 29.17
N ILE A 5 33.01 -0.77 30.27
CA ILE A 5 31.58 -1.14 30.25
C ILE A 5 30.72 -0.05 29.56
N ARG A 6 31.15 1.23 29.63
CA ARG A 6 30.42 2.34 28.98
C ARG A 6 30.56 2.35 27.45
N LEU A 7 31.70 1.94 26.89
CA LEU A 7 31.83 1.83 25.43
C LEU A 7 31.02 0.65 24.87
N ILE A 8 31.00 -0.49 25.58
CA ILE A 8 30.24 -1.68 25.15
C ILE A 8 28.73 -1.37 25.18
N GLY A 9 28.24 -0.70 26.23
CA GLY A 9 26.82 -0.34 26.33
C GLY A 9 26.36 0.66 25.27
N VAL A 10 27.21 1.62 24.88
CA VAL A 10 26.90 2.57 23.80
C VAL A 10 26.94 1.89 22.43
N LEU A 11 27.89 0.97 22.20
CA LEU A 11 27.97 0.19 20.96
C LEU A 11 26.73 -0.72 20.80
N LEU A 12 26.26 -1.35 21.87
CA LEU A 12 25.05 -2.19 21.85
C LEU A 12 23.77 -1.38 21.60
N MET A 13 23.68 -0.17 22.15
CA MET A 13 22.55 0.75 21.92
C MET A 13 22.51 1.29 20.49
N VAL A 14 23.66 1.62 19.89
CA VAL A 14 23.72 2.11 18.50
C VAL A 14 23.33 1.02 17.49
N VAL A 15 23.66 -0.26 17.74
CA VAL A 15 23.26 -1.39 16.89
C VAL A 15 21.74 -1.62 16.92
N LEU A 16 21.08 -1.40 18.06
CA LEU A 16 19.62 -1.55 18.18
C LEU A 16 18.84 -0.40 17.49
N CYS A 17 19.42 0.79 17.37
CA CYS A 17 18.76 1.94 16.75
C CYS A 17 18.84 1.95 15.21
N VAL A 18 19.76 1.19 14.59
CA VAL A 18 20.01 1.22 13.13
C VAL A 18 19.02 0.34 12.33
N SER A 19 18.18 -0.46 12.98
CA SER A 19 17.28 -1.40 12.30
C SER A 19 15.98 -0.78 11.74
N CYS A 20 15.71 0.51 11.95
CA CYS A 20 14.46 1.16 11.50
C CYS A 20 14.60 2.04 10.24
N ALA A 21 15.79 2.11 9.61
CA ALA A 21 16.05 3.07 8.52
C ALA A 21 15.92 2.51 7.09
N SER A 22 15.47 1.27 6.92
CA SER A 22 15.26 0.70 5.58
C SER A 22 13.86 0.11 5.45
N SER A 23 12.88 1.00 5.32
CA SER A 23 11.62 0.68 4.64
C SER A 23 11.81 1.01 3.16
N PRO A 24 12.10 0.03 2.27
CA PRO A 24 11.85 0.23 0.85
C PRO A 24 10.33 0.29 0.65
N SER A 25 9.75 1.49 0.55
CA SER A 25 8.35 1.67 0.12
C SER A 25 8.18 1.53 -1.39
N ALA A 26 9.08 0.79 -2.04
CA ALA A 26 8.98 0.47 -3.46
C ALA A 26 7.98 -0.69 -3.61
N GLY A 27 6.73 -0.34 -3.92
CA GLY A 27 5.75 -1.24 -4.51
C GLY A 27 5.37 -2.43 -3.65
N GLN A 28 4.55 -2.20 -2.62
CA GLN A 28 3.56 -3.21 -2.30
C GLN A 28 2.45 -3.06 -3.34
N ALA A 29 2.55 -3.83 -4.42
CA ALA A 29 1.36 -4.38 -5.06
C ALA A 29 0.72 -5.36 -4.05
N GLU A 30 0.24 -4.80 -2.94
CA GLU A 30 -0.71 -5.46 -2.06
C GLU A 30 -1.97 -5.53 -2.90
N GLU A 31 -2.19 -6.69 -3.54
CA GLU A 31 -3.42 -7.14 -4.18
C GLU A 31 -4.46 -6.02 -4.36
N SER A 32 -4.13 -5.01 -5.18
CA SER A 32 -5.08 -3.99 -5.57
C SER A 32 -6.10 -4.79 -6.33
N TYR A 33 -7.23 -5.03 -5.67
CA TYR A 33 -8.23 -5.96 -6.14
C TYR A 33 -8.62 -5.67 -7.61
N THR A 34 -8.44 -4.41 -8.02
CA THR A 34 -8.50 -4.00 -9.42
C THR A 34 -7.08 -3.83 -9.97
N PRO A 35 -6.66 -4.60 -10.99
CA PRO A 35 -5.36 -4.43 -11.63
C PRO A 35 -5.24 -3.02 -12.25
N ASP A 36 -4.03 -2.45 -12.24
CA ASP A 36 -3.79 -1.08 -12.78
C ASP A 36 -4.13 -0.93 -14.26
N THR A 37 -4.22 -2.05 -14.98
CA THR A 37 -4.66 -2.11 -16.37
C THR A 37 -6.16 -1.92 -16.54
N CYS A 38 -6.95 -1.96 -15.46
CA CYS A 38 -8.40 -1.79 -15.52
C CYS A 38 -8.78 -0.31 -15.51
N THR A 39 -9.31 0.15 -16.64
CA THR A 39 -9.80 1.51 -16.87
C THR A 39 -11.23 1.70 -16.40
N HIS A 40 -12.07 0.67 -16.42
CA HIS A 40 -13.40 0.69 -15.82
C HIS A 40 -13.56 -0.43 -14.79
N PHE A 41 -13.92 -0.05 -13.57
CA PHE A 41 -14.06 -1.02 -12.48
C PHE A 41 -15.15 -0.60 -11.50
N PHE A 42 -15.59 -1.58 -10.73
CA PHE A 42 -16.41 -1.37 -9.55
C PHE A 42 -15.53 -1.60 -8.33
N ASP A 43 -15.43 -0.63 -7.42
CA ASP A 43 -14.54 -0.68 -6.25
C ASP A 43 -15.14 -1.45 -5.05
N GLY A 44 -16.30 -2.09 -5.25
CA GLY A 44 -17.09 -2.71 -4.19
C GLY A 44 -18.28 -1.87 -3.74
N CYS A 45 -18.36 -0.59 -4.14
CA CYS A 45 -19.50 0.28 -3.87
C CYS A 45 -19.81 1.26 -5.02
N ASN A 46 -18.79 1.79 -5.66
CA ASN A 46 -18.85 2.82 -6.67
C ASN A 46 -18.35 2.32 -8.01
N LYS A 47 -18.92 2.91 -9.07
CA LYS A 47 -18.40 2.75 -10.43
C LYS A 47 -17.28 3.76 -10.63
N CYS A 48 -16.13 3.28 -11.05
CA CYS A 48 -14.92 4.05 -11.19
C CYS A 48 -14.39 3.96 -12.62
N THR A 49 -13.79 5.07 -13.06
CA THR A 49 -13.07 5.16 -14.32
C THR A 49 -11.70 5.79 -14.09
N ARG A 50 -10.67 5.23 -14.71
CA ARG A 50 -9.28 5.66 -14.65
C ARG A 50 -8.70 5.73 -16.06
N ALA A 51 -7.86 6.73 -16.33
CA ALA A 51 -7.08 6.77 -17.56
C ALA A 51 -5.96 5.71 -17.54
N PRO A 52 -5.58 5.11 -18.68
CA PRO A 52 -4.50 4.12 -18.72
C PRO A 52 -3.21 4.65 -18.06
N GLY A 53 -2.69 3.92 -17.08
CA GLY A 53 -1.48 4.29 -16.35
C GLY A 53 -1.63 5.47 -15.36
N ALA A 54 -2.82 6.01 -15.16
CA ALA A 54 -3.04 7.03 -14.15
C ALA A 54 -3.14 6.40 -12.75
N GLU A 55 -2.63 7.10 -11.73
CA GLU A 55 -2.75 6.66 -10.33
C GLU A 55 -4.09 7.02 -9.70
N MET A 56 -4.84 7.96 -10.29
CA MET A 56 -6.13 8.40 -9.76
C MET A 56 -7.30 7.89 -10.63
N ALA A 57 -8.42 7.59 -9.97
CA ALA A 57 -9.68 7.23 -10.61
C ALA A 57 -10.78 8.22 -10.21
N ALA A 58 -11.71 8.46 -11.12
CA ALA A 58 -12.95 9.17 -10.84
C ALA A 58 -14.05 8.15 -10.55
N CYS A 59 -14.66 8.22 -9.36
CA CYS A 59 -15.71 7.31 -8.92
C CYS A 59 -17.02 8.06 -8.66
N THR A 60 -18.14 7.34 -8.78
CA THR A 60 -19.40 7.78 -8.18
C THR A 60 -19.25 7.95 -6.66
N ARG A 61 -20.22 8.61 -6.01
CA ARG A 61 -20.22 8.82 -4.55
C ARG A 61 -21.49 8.27 -3.92
N MET A 62 -21.79 7.01 -4.22
CA MET A 62 -22.90 6.29 -3.61
C MET A 62 -22.49 5.82 -2.21
N ALA A 63 -23.43 5.84 -1.28
CA ALA A 63 -23.27 5.20 0.02
C ALA A 63 -23.76 3.76 -0.07
N CYS A 64 -22.92 2.81 0.34
CA CYS A 64 -23.28 1.39 0.38
C CYS A 64 -23.36 0.94 1.83
N MET A 65 -24.44 0.23 2.18
CA MET A 65 -24.60 -0.38 3.50
C MET A 65 -23.61 -1.54 3.69
N GLU A 66 -23.35 -2.28 2.61
CA GLU A 66 -22.39 -3.37 2.56
C GLU A 66 -21.54 -3.22 1.28
N TYR A 67 -20.23 -3.41 1.42
CA TYR A 67 -19.30 -3.41 0.29
C TYR A 67 -19.26 -4.81 -0.31
N GLN A 68 -19.27 -4.87 -1.64
CA GLN A 68 -19.18 -6.11 -2.39
C GLN A 68 -17.74 -6.37 -2.82
N LYS A 69 -17.50 -7.58 -3.33
CA LYS A 69 -16.25 -7.90 -4.02
C LYS A 69 -16.08 -6.92 -5.18
N PRO A 70 -14.97 -6.17 -5.30
CA PRO A 70 -14.81 -5.27 -6.43
C PRO A 70 -14.76 -6.07 -7.75
N VAL A 71 -14.71 -5.44 -8.92
CA VAL A 71 -14.59 -6.17 -10.20
C VAL A 71 -14.04 -5.28 -11.29
N CYS A 72 -13.12 -5.83 -12.09
CA CYS A 72 -12.72 -5.19 -13.33
C CYS A 72 -13.81 -5.41 -14.40
N LEU A 73 -14.26 -4.34 -15.04
CA LEU A 73 -15.35 -4.36 -16.01
C LEU A 73 -14.85 -4.37 -17.46
N ASP A 74 -13.53 -4.26 -17.66
CA ASP A 74 -12.88 -4.29 -18.99
C ASP A 74 -12.64 -5.71 -19.51
N ALA A 75 -12.74 -6.73 -18.65
CA ALA A 75 -12.59 -8.12 -19.08
C ALA A 75 -13.79 -8.54 -19.95
N PRO A 76 -13.57 -9.30 -21.04
CA PRO A 76 -14.68 -9.98 -21.71
C PRO A 76 -15.35 -10.92 -20.69
N GLN A 77 -16.66 -10.77 -20.54
CA GLN A 77 -17.48 -11.59 -19.62
C GLN A 77 -17.72 -12.97 -20.18
#